data_AF-A0A9P4Y2T3-F1
#
_entry.id   AF-A0A9P4Y2T3-F1
#
_cell.length_a   1.000
_cell.length_b   1.000
_cell.length_c   1.000
_cell.angle_alpha   90.00
_cell.angle_beta   90.00
_cell.angle_gamma   90.00
#
_symmetry.space_group_name_H-M   'P 1'
#
loop_
_entity.id
_entity.type
_entity.pdbx_description
1 polymer ?
#
loop_
_entity_poly.entity_id
_entity_poly.type
_entity_poly.pdbx_seq_one_letter_code
_entity_poly.pdbx_strand_id
1 'polypeptide(L)'
;MEYGAVGTASYTSKDCVKEVQALAKKPIRRVLDCITDAESVEICYNALARTGGRYACLEECPEAWRTRRAVKVKEVMGFQVLGIDMELPMGNSVYTRPADMKLMEIGMQWVREMHLLMESGRIKTHPLRELENGWDSIIEGLTMLRKGEVHGQKLVIRIPQN
;
A
#
# COMPACT_ATOMS: atom_id res chain seq x y z
N MET A 1 19.51 1.96 -4.33
CA MET A 1 18.10 1.95 -3.90
C MET A 1 18.08 2.26 -2.41
N GLU A 2 17.36 3.31 -2.01
CA GLU A 2 17.48 3.90 -0.67
C GLU A 2 16.60 3.21 0.38
N TYR A 3 15.48 2.62 -0.03
CA TYR A 3 14.43 2.10 0.86
C TYR A 3 14.32 0.56 0.86
N GLY A 4 15.41 -0.14 0.51
CA GLY A 4 15.49 -1.61 0.66
C GLY A 4 15.04 -2.45 -0.55
N ALA A 5 14.63 -1.84 -1.66
CA ALA A 5 14.45 -2.58 -2.91
C ALA A 5 15.79 -3.18 -3.38
N VAL A 6 15.77 -4.44 -3.82
CA VAL A 6 16.94 -5.15 -4.39
C VAL A 6 17.01 -5.04 -5.92
N GLY A 7 15.94 -4.54 -6.53
CA GLY A 7 15.74 -4.40 -7.97
C GLY A 7 14.50 -3.56 -8.25
N THR A 8 14.46 -2.89 -9.39
CA THR A 8 13.32 -2.10 -9.86
C THR A 8 13.15 -2.32 -11.36
N ALA A 9 11.91 -2.43 -11.81
CA ALA A 9 11.53 -2.46 -13.21
C ALA A 9 10.53 -1.33 -13.48
N SER A 10 10.57 -0.75 -14.67
CA SER A 10 9.62 0.30 -15.03
C SER A 10 8.26 -0.32 -15.35
N TYR A 11 7.19 0.07 -14.64
CA TYR A 11 5.85 -0.46 -14.90
C TYR A 11 5.33 -0.10 -16.30
N THR A 12 5.82 0.99 -16.89
CA THR A 12 5.53 1.40 -18.27
C THR A 12 6.29 0.60 -19.34
N SER A 13 7.26 -0.24 -18.94
CA SER A 13 8.01 -1.10 -19.86
C SER A 13 7.15 -2.29 -20.26
N LYS A 14 7.12 -2.60 -21.57
CA LYS A 14 6.51 -3.84 -22.08
C LYS A 14 7.18 -5.10 -21.54
N ASP A 15 8.41 -4.99 -21.06
CA ASP A 15 9.18 -6.09 -20.48
C ASP A 15 9.19 -6.09 -18.94
N CYS A 16 8.41 -5.22 -18.29
CA CYS A 16 8.34 -5.08 -16.82
C CYS A 16 8.28 -6.43 -16.09
N VAL A 17 7.34 -7.30 -16.49
CA VAL A 17 7.16 -8.62 -15.86
C VAL A 17 8.41 -9.49 -16.01
N LYS A 18 9.03 -9.51 -17.20
CA LYS A 18 10.24 -10.30 -17.45
C LYS A 18 11.41 -9.78 -16.63
N GLU A 19 11.58 -8.46 -16.55
CA GLU A 19 12.60 -7.81 -15.73
C GLU A 19 12.44 -8.17 -14.25
N VAL A 20 11.22 -8.06 -13.71
CA VAL A 20 10.91 -8.44 -12.33
C VAL A 20 11.24 -9.92 -12.06
N GLN A 21 10.86 -10.83 -12.97
CA GLN A 21 11.15 -12.25 -12.83
C GLN A 21 12.66 -12.55 -12.88
N ALA A 22 13.40 -11.87 -13.75
CA ALA A 22 14.85 -11.99 -13.84
C ALA A 22 15.54 -11.51 -12.56
N LEU A 23 15.07 -10.39 -11.99
CA LEU A 23 15.57 -9.84 -10.72
C LEU A 23 15.30 -10.79 -9.54
N ALA A 24 14.12 -11.42 -9.50
CA ALA A 24 13.72 -12.29 -8.39
C ALA A 24 14.54 -13.58 -8.30
N LYS A 25 15.05 -14.10 -9.43
CA LYS A 25 15.84 -15.35 -9.55
C LYS A 25 15.15 -16.62 -9.01
N LYS A 26 13.91 -16.51 -8.53
CA LYS A 26 13.10 -17.57 -7.94
C LYS A 26 11.62 -17.30 -8.25
N PRO A 27 10.76 -18.33 -8.26
CA PRO A 27 9.33 -18.12 -8.45
C PRO A 27 8.73 -17.19 -7.38
N ILE A 28 8.10 -16.10 -7.81
CA ILE A 28 7.47 -15.12 -6.92
C ILE A 28 6.15 -15.71 -6.41
N ARG A 29 5.98 -15.79 -5.08
CA ARG A 29 4.75 -16.35 -4.45
C ARG A 29 3.96 -15.33 -3.64
N ARG A 30 4.47 -14.12 -3.48
CA ARG A 30 3.85 -13.04 -2.72
C ARG A 30 4.07 -11.75 -3.48
N VAL A 31 2.99 -11.00 -3.67
CA VAL A 31 3.01 -9.66 -4.25
C VAL A 31 2.16 -8.75 -3.38
N LEU A 32 2.61 -7.51 -3.20
CA LEU A 32 1.86 -6.42 -2.59
C LEU A 32 1.66 -5.36 -3.68
N ASP A 33 0.41 -5.10 -4.03
CA ASP A 33 0.02 -4.07 -4.99
C ASP A 33 -0.44 -2.82 -4.24
N CYS A 34 0.28 -1.73 -4.44
CA CYS A 34 0.00 -0.43 -3.81
C CYS A 34 -0.77 0.52 -4.72
N ILE A 35 -1.13 0.10 -5.94
CA ILE A 35 -1.87 0.89 -6.93
C ILE A 35 -3.28 0.32 -7.09
N THR A 36 -3.38 -0.99 -7.35
CA THR A 36 -4.64 -1.74 -7.48
C THR A 36 -5.59 -1.15 -8.52
N ASP A 37 -5.13 -1.12 -9.75
CA ASP A 37 -5.92 -0.91 -10.96
C ASP A 37 -5.77 -2.11 -11.92
N ALA A 38 -6.44 -2.07 -13.06
CA ALA A 38 -6.43 -3.18 -14.01
C ALA A 38 -5.01 -3.51 -14.51
N GLU A 39 -4.16 -2.50 -14.74
CA GLU A 39 -2.81 -2.67 -15.28
C GLU A 39 -1.85 -3.25 -14.23
N SER A 40 -1.85 -2.69 -13.02
CA SER A 40 -1.05 -3.19 -11.90
C SER A 40 -1.45 -4.60 -11.49
N VAL A 41 -2.74 -4.93 -11.48
CA VAL A 41 -3.22 -6.30 -11.22
C VAL A 41 -2.70 -7.27 -12.29
N GLU A 42 -2.77 -6.89 -13.57
CA GLU A 42 -2.25 -7.72 -14.66
C GLU A 42 -0.74 -7.98 -14.51
N ILE A 43 0.04 -6.93 -14.26
CA ILE A 43 1.50 -7.04 -14.02
C ILE A 43 1.77 -7.98 -12.84
N CYS A 44 1.09 -7.77 -11.71
CA CYS A 44 1.25 -8.57 -10.49
C CYS A 44 0.89 -10.05 -10.71
N TYR A 45 -0.22 -10.32 -11.41
CA TYR A 45 -0.67 -11.67 -11.72
C TYR A 45 0.29 -12.38 -12.67
N ASN A 46 0.87 -11.67 -13.64
CA ASN A 46 1.84 -12.23 -14.58
C ASN A 46 3.22 -12.44 -13.93
N ALA A 47 3.58 -11.63 -12.93
CA ALA A 47 4.81 -11.83 -12.16
C ALA A 47 4.74 -13.04 -11.22
N LEU A 48 3.57 -13.37 -10.69
CA LEU A 48 3.36 -14.51 -9.80
C LEU A 48 3.65 -15.87 -10.47
N ALA A 49 4.31 -16.75 -9.74
CA ALA A 49 4.64 -18.11 -10.15
C ALA A 49 3.42 -18.85 -10.75
N ARG A 50 3.66 -19.70 -11.77
CA ARG A 50 2.61 -20.47 -12.45
C ARG A 50 1.72 -21.28 -11.49
N THR A 51 2.30 -21.80 -10.40
CA THR A 51 1.61 -22.56 -9.35
C THR A 51 0.71 -21.72 -8.44
N GLY A 52 0.64 -20.40 -8.65
CA GLY A 52 -0.12 -19.47 -7.83
C GLY A 52 0.70 -18.86 -6.69
N GLY A 53 0.00 -18.17 -5.79
CA GLY A 53 0.61 -17.40 -4.72
C GLY A 53 -0.40 -16.57 -3.95
N ARG A 54 0.09 -15.57 -3.22
CA ARG A 54 -0.72 -14.56 -2.53
C ARG A 54 -0.53 -13.21 -3.18
N TYR A 55 -1.64 -12.59 -3.53
CA TYR A 55 -1.72 -11.22 -3.99
C TYR A 55 -2.40 -10.42 -2.88
N ALA A 56 -1.70 -9.45 -2.31
CA ALA A 56 -2.28 -8.49 -1.37
C ALA A 56 -2.39 -7.14 -2.06
N CYS A 57 -3.48 -6.42 -1.84
CA CYS A 57 -3.74 -5.12 -2.45
C CYS A 57 -4.30 -4.13 -1.43
N LEU A 58 -4.04 -2.84 -1.66
CA LEU A 58 -4.47 -1.77 -0.77
C LEU A 58 -5.87 -1.24 -1.10
N GLU A 59 -6.39 -1.55 -2.29
CA GLU A 59 -7.76 -1.21 -2.68
C GLU A 59 -8.57 -2.47 -3.05
N GLU A 60 -9.86 -2.26 -3.34
CA GLU A 60 -10.76 -3.27 -3.90
C GLU A 60 -10.19 -3.83 -5.21
N CYS A 61 -10.16 -5.15 -5.32
CA CYS A 61 -9.75 -5.86 -6.52
C CYS A 61 -10.97 -6.62 -7.08
N PRO A 62 -11.71 -6.04 -8.03
CA PRO A 62 -12.86 -6.66 -8.68
C PRO A 62 -12.61 -8.10 -9.14
N GLU A 63 -13.61 -8.96 -8.98
CA GLU A 63 -13.50 -10.37 -9.36
C GLU A 63 -13.13 -10.58 -10.84
N ALA A 64 -13.59 -9.67 -11.72
CA ALA A 64 -13.28 -9.68 -13.14
C ALA A 64 -11.77 -9.59 -13.43
N TRP A 65 -10.98 -8.98 -12.53
CA TRP A 65 -9.53 -8.87 -12.68
C TRP A 65 -8.79 -10.10 -12.14
N ARG A 66 -9.48 -10.97 -11.38
CA ARG A 66 -8.91 -12.15 -10.70
C ARG A 66 -8.86 -13.38 -11.62
N THR A 67 -8.10 -13.28 -12.71
CA THR A 67 -8.06 -14.28 -13.80
C THR A 67 -7.52 -15.67 -13.41
N ARG A 68 -6.84 -15.79 -12.26
CA ARG A 68 -6.13 -17.03 -11.85
C ARG A 68 -6.64 -17.55 -10.50
N ARG A 69 -7.36 -18.67 -10.51
CA ARG A 69 -7.87 -19.35 -9.30
C ARG A 69 -6.78 -19.77 -8.29
N ALA A 70 -5.56 -20.03 -8.76
CA ALA A 70 -4.44 -20.41 -7.89
C ALA A 70 -3.85 -19.23 -7.10
N VAL A 71 -4.27 -17.99 -7.39
CA VAL A 71 -3.84 -16.79 -6.68
C VAL A 71 -4.86 -16.46 -5.60
N LYS A 72 -4.40 -16.42 -4.34
CA LYS A 72 -5.23 -16.01 -3.20
C LYS A 72 -5.13 -14.51 -3.01
N VAL A 73 -6.25 -13.83 -3.15
CA VAL A 73 -6.36 -12.37 -2.99
C VAL A 73 -6.59 -12.01 -1.52
N LYS A 74 -5.91 -10.96 -1.04
CA LYS A 74 -6.15 -10.32 0.26
C LYS A 74 -6.21 -8.81 0.07
N GLU A 75 -7.41 -8.27 0.06
CA GLU A 75 -7.65 -6.84 0.19
C GLU A 75 -7.36 -6.43 1.64
N VAL A 76 -6.52 -5.42 1.82
CA VAL A 76 -6.05 -4.94 3.12
C VAL A 76 -6.93 -3.78 3.56
N MET A 77 -7.71 -3.97 4.62
CA MET A 77 -8.38 -2.87 5.32
C MET A 77 -7.52 -2.48 6.53
N GLY A 78 -6.59 -1.54 6.32
CA GLY A 78 -5.59 -1.17 7.32
C GLY A 78 -6.19 -0.75 8.67
N PHE A 79 -7.35 -0.09 8.65
CA PHE A 79 -8.05 0.36 9.86
C PHE A 79 -8.58 -0.76 10.75
N GLN A 80 -8.62 -2.03 10.30
CA GLN A 80 -8.93 -3.16 11.19
C GLN A 80 -7.95 -3.29 12.36
N VAL A 81 -6.74 -2.71 12.23
CA VAL A 81 -5.76 -2.61 13.31
C VAL A 81 -6.28 -1.83 14.53
N LEU A 82 -7.35 -1.05 14.37
CA LEU A 82 -7.96 -0.29 15.46
C LEU A 82 -8.87 -1.16 16.36
N GLY A 83 -9.22 -2.38 15.94
CA GLY A 83 -10.10 -3.26 16.72
C GLY A 83 -11.54 -2.76 16.86
N ILE A 84 -11.99 -1.89 15.95
CA ILE A 84 -13.36 -1.35 15.93
C ILE A 84 -14.07 -1.75 14.63
N ASP A 85 -15.39 -1.76 14.67
CA ASP A 85 -16.22 -2.00 13.49
C ASP A 85 -16.04 -0.87 12.47
N MET A 86 -15.76 -1.25 11.23
CA MET A 86 -15.66 -0.36 10.08
C MET A 86 -16.96 -0.46 9.30
N GLU A 87 -17.84 0.53 9.47
CA GLU A 87 -19.04 0.67 8.65
C GLU A 87 -18.86 1.83 7.68
N LEU A 88 -18.86 1.54 6.37
CA LEU A 88 -18.99 2.58 5.36
C LEU A 88 -20.47 2.82 5.04
N PRO A 89 -20.88 4.09 4.79
CA PRO A 89 -22.28 4.45 4.53
C PRO A 89 -22.94 3.67 3.39
N MET A 90 -22.14 3.12 2.47
CA MET A 90 -22.57 2.30 1.34
C MET A 90 -22.50 0.81 1.69
N GLY A 91 -23.28 0.39 2.69
CA GLY A 91 -23.31 -0.97 3.22
C GLY A 91 -23.23 -2.04 2.12
N ASN A 92 -22.16 -2.86 2.19
CA ASN A 92 -21.65 -3.86 1.22
C ASN A 92 -20.32 -3.50 0.52
N SER A 93 -19.62 -2.47 0.98
CA SER A 93 -18.25 -2.24 0.51
C SER A 93 -17.27 -3.33 1.00
N VAL A 94 -16.27 -3.68 0.18
CA VAL A 94 -15.12 -4.48 0.63
C VAL A 94 -14.32 -3.81 1.76
N TYR A 95 -14.61 -2.57 2.13
CA TYR A 95 -13.97 -1.92 3.28
C TYR A 95 -14.82 -2.01 4.56
N THR A 96 -16.08 -2.47 4.48
CA THR A 96 -16.86 -2.79 5.67
C THR A 96 -16.27 -4.05 6.33
N ARG A 97 -15.90 -3.93 7.60
CA ARG A 97 -15.21 -5.00 8.34
C ARG A 97 -15.63 -5.01 9.81
N PRO A 98 -15.87 -6.18 10.41
CA PRO A 98 -16.02 -6.25 11.86
C PRO A 98 -14.69 -5.94 12.55
N ALA A 99 -14.79 -5.52 13.80
CA ALA A 99 -13.70 -5.44 14.74
C ALA A 99 -12.89 -6.75 14.76
N ASP A 100 -11.57 -6.62 14.79
CA ASP A 100 -10.66 -7.75 14.89
C ASP A 100 -9.63 -7.48 16.00
N MET A 101 -9.91 -7.99 17.19
CA MET A 101 -9.06 -7.81 18.37
C MET A 101 -7.66 -8.42 18.17
N LYS A 102 -7.55 -9.47 17.35
CA LYS A 102 -6.25 -10.08 17.04
C LYS A 102 -5.40 -9.16 16.17
N LEU A 103 -6.02 -8.49 15.18
CA LEU A 103 -5.32 -7.48 14.39
C LEU A 103 -4.95 -6.25 15.24
N MET A 104 -5.79 -5.88 16.20
CA MET A 104 -5.47 -4.83 17.17
C MET A 104 -4.24 -5.20 18.02
N GLU A 105 -4.19 -6.41 18.58
CA GLU A 105 -3.03 -6.91 19.33
C GLU A 105 -1.74 -6.88 18.50
N ILE A 106 -1.82 -7.34 17.24
CA ILE A 106 -0.69 -7.25 16.29
C ILE A 106 -0.29 -5.79 16.05
N GLY A 107 -1.27 -4.89 15.90
CA GLY A 107 -1.05 -3.45 15.76
C GLY A 107 -0.31 -2.84 16.95
N MET A 108 -0.73 -3.17 18.17
CA MET A 108 -0.09 -2.71 19.40
C MET A 108 1.36 -3.19 19.50
N GLN A 109 1.62 -4.43 19.07
CA GLN A 109 2.98 -4.95 18.97
C GLN A 109 3.79 -4.16 17.93
N TRP A 110 3.25 -3.96 16.74
CA TRP A 110 3.92 -3.23 15.66
C TRP A 110 4.23 -1.79 16.02
N VAL A 111 3.35 -1.08 16.73
CA VAL A 111 3.63 0.30 17.18
C VAL A 111 4.92 0.35 18.02
N ARG A 112 5.13 -0.62 18.92
CA ARG A 112 6.35 -0.70 19.74
C ARG A 112 7.58 -1.03 18.91
N GLU A 113 7.47 -2.01 18.02
CA GLU A 113 8.57 -2.41 17.12
C GLU A 113 8.97 -1.26 16.19
N MET A 114 8.00 -0.58 15.60
CA MET A 114 8.21 0.56 14.71
C MET A 114 8.82 1.75 15.42
N HIS A 115 8.40 2.03 16.66
CA HIS A 115 9.02 3.06 17.48
C HIS A 115 10.51 2.80 17.67
N LEU A 116 10.90 1.58 18.08
CA LEU A 116 12.31 1.20 18.23
C LEU A 116 13.09 1.28 16.92
N LEU A 117 12.48 0.88 15.79
CA LEU A 117 13.12 0.98 14.48
C LEU A 117 13.33 2.44 14.03
N MET A 118 12.41 3.34 14.38
CA MET A 118 12.54 4.77 14.11
C MET A 118 13.61 5.40 15.01
N GLU A 119 13.60 5.14 16.32
CA GLU A 119 14.59 5.67 17.26
C GLU A 119 16.02 5.21 16.92
N SER A 120 16.18 3.96 16.49
CA SER A 120 17.47 3.41 16.06
C SER A 120 17.89 3.83 14.64
N GLY A 121 17.08 4.60 13.92
CA GLY A 121 17.36 5.04 12.55
C GLY A 121 17.38 3.90 11.52
N ARG A 122 16.85 2.71 11.87
CA ARG A 122 16.81 1.53 10.99
C ARG A 122 15.70 1.59 9.97
N ILE A 123 14.72 2.47 10.17
CA ILE A 123 13.72 2.80 9.16
C ILE A 123 13.77 4.29 8.84
N LYS A 124 13.69 4.61 7.55
CA LYS A 124 13.64 5.98 7.05
C LYS A 124 12.20 6.31 6.64
N THR A 125 11.74 7.50 7.01
CA THR A 125 10.43 7.99 6.57
C THR A 125 10.42 8.28 5.07
N HIS A 126 9.22 8.33 4.49
CA HIS A 126 9.04 8.86 3.15
C HIS A 126 9.54 10.33 3.10
N PRO A 127 10.11 10.81 1.97
CA PRO A 127 10.50 12.21 1.84
C PRO A 127 9.31 13.12 2.12
N LEU A 128 9.54 14.15 2.94
CA LEU A 128 8.48 15.06 3.36
C LEU A 128 8.51 16.31 2.48
N ARG A 129 7.33 16.81 2.13
CA ARG A 129 7.11 18.16 1.61
C ARG A 129 6.19 18.88 2.59
N GLU A 130 6.76 19.78 3.37
CA GLU A 130 5.98 20.61 4.29
C GLU A 130 5.28 21.72 3.49
N LEU A 131 3.97 21.87 3.69
CA LEU A 131 3.21 23.02 3.19
C LEU A 131 3.07 24.04 4.32
N GLU A 132 3.28 25.31 4.00
CA GLU A 132 3.23 26.42 4.94
C GLU A 132 1.77 26.81 5.27
N ASN A 133 1.52 27.88 6.02
CA ASN A 133 0.17 28.45 6.24
C ASN A 133 -0.86 27.57 7.01
N GLY A 134 -0.41 26.49 7.66
CA GLY A 134 -1.24 25.74 8.62
C GLY A 134 -2.55 25.21 8.01
N TRP A 135 -3.69 25.56 8.62
CA TRP A 135 -5.00 25.01 8.27
C TRP A 135 -5.40 25.22 6.80
N ASP A 136 -5.07 26.37 6.21
CA ASP A 136 -5.48 26.70 4.83
C ASP A 136 -4.85 25.74 3.81
N SER A 137 -3.64 25.28 4.08
CA SER A 137 -2.89 24.38 3.20
C SER A 137 -3.40 22.95 3.20
N ILE A 138 -4.33 22.59 4.10
CA ILE A 138 -4.96 21.26 4.08
C ILE A 138 -5.75 21.09 2.79
N ILE A 139 -6.56 22.09 2.42
CA ILE A 139 -7.39 22.04 1.21
C ILE A 139 -6.53 22.11 -0.05
N GLU A 140 -5.46 22.92 -0.03
CA GLU A 140 -4.47 22.97 -1.10
C GLU A 140 -3.82 21.61 -1.30
N GLY A 141 -3.28 21.00 -0.24
CA GLY A 141 -2.63 19.69 -0.32
C GLY A 141 -3.54 18.58 -0.81
N LEU A 142 -4.80 18.57 -0.38
CA LEU A 142 -5.81 17.63 -0.90
C LEU A 142 -6.09 17.86 -2.39
N THR A 143 -6.09 19.11 -2.84
CA THR A 143 -6.28 19.46 -4.26
C THR A 143 -5.09 18.98 -5.10
N MET A 144 -3.86 19.17 -4.63
CA MET A 144 -2.65 18.67 -5.30
C MET A 144 -2.66 17.14 -5.44
N LEU A 145 -3.05 16.43 -4.38
CA LEU A 145 -3.18 14.96 -4.41
C LEU A 145 -4.22 14.52 -5.45
N ARG A 146 -5.38 15.19 -5.48
CA ARG A 146 -6.44 14.89 -6.46
C ARG A 146 -5.98 15.12 -7.91
N LYS A 147 -5.15 16.14 -8.14
CA LYS A 147 -4.57 16.44 -9.47
C LYS A 147 -3.39 15.53 -9.84
N GLY A 148 -2.93 14.66 -8.93
CA GLY A 148 -1.79 13.78 -9.17
C GLY A 148 -0.43 14.50 -9.20
N GLU A 149 -0.33 15.70 -8.61
CA GLU A 149 0.87 16.55 -8.66
C GLU A 149 1.94 16.15 -7.61
N VAL A 150 1.65 15.16 -6.76
CA VAL A 150 2.53 14.72 -5.67
C VAL A 150 3.18 13.40 -6.05
N HIS A 151 4.51 13.40 -6.19
CA HIS A 151 5.28 12.21 -6.57
C HIS A 151 6.39 11.94 -5.57
N GLY A 152 6.47 10.70 -5.06
CA GLY A 152 7.58 10.25 -4.20
C GLY A 152 7.74 11.03 -2.91
N GLN A 153 6.70 11.74 -2.47
CA GLN A 153 6.73 12.59 -1.28
C GLN A 153 5.41 12.48 -0.50
N LYS A 154 5.50 12.72 0.82
CA LYS A 154 4.34 12.92 1.69
C LYS A 154 4.16 14.40 1.96
N LEU A 155 2.97 14.94 1.67
CA LEU A 155 2.59 16.27 2.11
C LEU A 155 2.39 16.26 3.63
N VAL A 156 3.02 17.22 4.32
CA VAL A 156 2.90 17.42 5.77
C VAL A 156 2.54 18.87 6.02
N ILE A 157 1.67 19.10 6.99
CA ILE A 157 1.23 20.44 7.38
C ILE A 157 1.41 20.55 8.89
N ARG A 158 2.17 21.54 9.31
CA ARG A 158 2.31 21.87 10.73
C ARG A 158 1.15 22.78 11.15
N ILE A 159 0.33 22.28 12.07
CA ILE A 159 -0.78 23.05 12.64
C ILE A 159 -0.24 23.97 13.75
N PRO A 160 -0.45 25.30 13.65
CA PRO A 160 -0.10 26.22 14.72
C PRO A 160 -0.76 25.79 16.03
N GLN A 161 0.03 25.67 17.09
CA GLN A 161 -0.47 25.48 18.45
C GLN A 161 -0.62 26.89 19.03
N ASN A 162 -1.82 27.46 18.95
CA ASN A 162 -2.14 28.68 19.70
C ASN A 162 -2.36 28.34 21.18
#